data_AF-A0A1B3XTX6-F1
#
_entry.id   AF-A0A1B3XTX6-F1
#
_cell.length_a   1.000
_cell.length_b   1.000
_cell.length_c   1.000
_cell.angle_alpha   90.00
_cell.angle_beta   90.00
_cell.angle_gamma   90.00
#
_symmetry.space_group_name_H-M   'P 1'
#
loop_
_entity.id
_entity.type
_entity.pdbx_description
1 polymer ?
#
loop_
_entity_poly.entity_id
_entity_poly.type
_entity_poly.pdbx_seq_one_letter_code
_entity_poly.pdbx_strand_id
1 'polypeptide(L)'
;MPAINGDQYIDRIDRLKTNVWVDGNPVEGKISEHPAFKGVMKSQGRLYDFQLEEAFKHEMTYQSPLTGKQVGMSYLQPKTIEDLVSRRTMIQNWAKLSNGMMGRSPDYMNTVIMAFASSVDLLNGKENCFPENVTKFYEYAREHDVSITHTFIDPQVDRSHYHFEHAEEPIAAKVIERNDEGIVIKGAKVLATQGGITDEILVLSAAGLDGKDKGFSFSIPSNSKGLKFICRESFVGGESAFDHPLSSRFEEMDTIVVFDSVLVPWERVFYFNNSEISNTFMANSSFSAFSMHQVVARRIVKTEFILGIVQSIIETINIGGYQHVQEKAAEIIVALETMKALLFKAEMEARADEWGYMRPDQLTLQIASNLFPKMYPRFTEIIQLLGASGLMTIPTGTSFQSGIKKDLEQYLQGASRKAEDRMKIFRLAWDISMSSFGARETLYERFFFGDPIRLASQLYSSYDLKPYVNCVDSYLNIDPLS
;
A
#
# COMPACT_ATOMS: atom_id res chain seq x y z
N MET A 1 0.38 -17.06 -17.92
CA MET A 1 1.85 -17.16 -17.84
C MET A 1 2.22 -17.20 -16.36
N PRO A 2 2.87 -18.27 -15.89
CA PRO A 2 3.45 -18.28 -14.53
C PRO A 2 4.37 -17.08 -14.31
N ALA A 3 4.78 -16.84 -13.05
CA ALA A 3 5.56 -15.69 -12.57
C ALA A 3 6.43 -15.02 -13.66
N ILE A 4 6.23 -13.72 -13.88
CA ILE A 4 6.83 -12.97 -14.99
C ILE A 4 8.06 -12.18 -14.54
N ASN A 5 8.87 -11.74 -15.50
CA ASN A 5 10.01 -10.85 -15.26
C ASN A 5 9.63 -9.36 -15.45
N GLY A 6 10.57 -8.46 -15.15
CA GLY A 6 10.36 -7.02 -15.23
C GLY A 6 10.09 -6.52 -16.64
N ASP A 7 10.79 -7.04 -17.63
CA ASP A 7 10.60 -6.67 -19.04
C ASP A 7 9.19 -7.03 -19.53
N GLN A 8 8.69 -8.22 -19.16
CA GLN A 8 7.34 -8.66 -19.47
C GLN A 8 6.28 -7.76 -18.83
N TYR A 9 6.49 -7.34 -17.58
CA TYR A 9 5.61 -6.38 -16.90
C TYR A 9 5.60 -5.04 -17.65
N ILE A 10 6.77 -4.44 -17.90
CA ILE A 10 6.88 -3.12 -18.56
C ILE A 10 6.25 -3.16 -19.97
N ASP A 11 6.59 -4.16 -20.77
CA ASP A 11 6.04 -4.35 -22.12
C ASP A 11 4.52 -4.46 -22.10
N ARG A 12 3.96 -5.16 -21.11
CA ARG A 12 2.52 -5.34 -20.97
C ARG A 12 1.85 -4.00 -20.66
N ILE A 13 2.37 -3.23 -19.71
CA ILE A 13 1.82 -1.92 -19.34
C ILE A 13 1.91 -0.93 -20.51
N ASP A 14 3.04 -0.84 -21.20
CA ASP A 14 3.19 0.06 -22.35
C ASP A 14 2.22 -0.26 -23.50
N ARG A 15 1.90 -1.55 -23.71
CA ARG A 15 0.95 -1.98 -24.75
C ARG A 15 -0.49 -1.63 -24.44
N LEU A 16 -0.86 -1.44 -23.17
CA LEU A 16 -2.22 -1.09 -22.78
C LEU A 16 -2.63 0.27 -23.37
N LYS A 17 -1.68 1.20 -23.53
CA LYS A 17 -1.94 2.58 -23.95
C LYS A 17 -3.04 3.23 -23.08
N THR A 18 -2.92 3.02 -21.77
CA THR A 18 -3.87 3.50 -20.77
C THR A 18 -4.04 5.02 -20.89
N ASN A 19 -5.27 5.51 -20.75
CA ASN A 19 -5.61 6.93 -20.82
C ASN A 19 -5.19 7.65 -19.52
N VAL A 20 -3.94 8.08 -19.45
CA VAL A 20 -3.34 8.76 -18.29
C VAL A 20 -3.08 10.22 -18.63
N TRP A 21 -3.35 11.11 -17.68
CA TRP A 21 -3.16 12.55 -17.80
C TRP A 21 -2.23 13.07 -16.72
N VAL A 22 -1.18 13.80 -17.12
CA VAL A 22 -0.20 14.45 -16.24
C VAL A 22 -0.12 15.93 -16.61
N ASP A 23 -0.21 16.82 -15.63
CA ASP A 23 -0.11 18.28 -15.81
C ASP A 23 -1.03 18.83 -16.92
N GLY A 24 -2.24 18.28 -17.01
CA GLY A 24 -3.25 18.68 -18.00
C GLY A 24 -3.07 18.11 -19.41
N ASN A 25 -2.07 17.26 -19.63
CA ASN A 25 -1.79 16.66 -20.94
C ASN A 25 -1.94 15.13 -20.90
N PRO A 26 -2.46 14.49 -21.95
CA PRO A 26 -2.43 13.04 -22.06
C PRO A 26 -0.98 12.55 -22.19
N VAL A 27 -0.66 11.43 -21.55
CA VAL A 27 0.64 10.78 -21.71
C VAL A 27 0.70 10.15 -23.09
N GLU A 28 1.64 10.60 -23.91
CA GLU A 28 1.91 10.04 -25.23
C GLU A 28 3.09 9.08 -25.19
N GLY A 29 3.06 8.05 -26.06
CA GLY A 29 4.15 7.07 -26.16
C GLY A 29 4.11 6.00 -25.07
N LYS A 30 5.30 5.53 -24.68
CA LYS A 30 5.46 4.52 -23.62
C LYS A 30 5.42 5.20 -22.25
N ILE A 31 4.49 4.77 -21.42
CA ILE A 31 4.35 5.31 -20.07
C ILE A 31 5.57 4.98 -19.20
N SER A 32 6.27 3.86 -19.50
CA SER A 32 7.52 3.47 -18.84
C SER A 32 8.70 4.41 -19.07
N GLU A 33 8.65 5.24 -20.12
CA GLU A 33 9.69 6.21 -20.46
C GLU A 33 9.36 7.62 -19.94
N HIS A 34 8.11 7.87 -19.54
CA HIS A 34 7.65 9.17 -19.08
C HIS A 34 8.33 9.56 -17.73
N PRO A 35 8.82 10.80 -17.57
CA PRO A 35 9.60 11.21 -16.38
C PRO A 35 8.91 10.96 -15.04
N ALA A 36 7.58 11.12 -14.99
CA ALA A 36 6.80 10.89 -13.77
C ALA A 36 6.69 9.40 -13.36
N PHE A 37 6.92 8.44 -14.27
CA PHE A 37 6.66 7.01 -14.03
C PHE A 37 7.89 6.13 -14.21
N LYS A 38 8.88 6.54 -15.00
CA LYS A 38 10.04 5.70 -15.35
C LYS A 38 10.79 5.14 -14.14
N GLY A 39 10.89 5.93 -13.08
CA GLY A 39 11.53 5.53 -11.83
C GLY A 39 10.78 4.37 -11.17
N VAL A 40 9.50 4.58 -10.88
CA VAL A 40 8.66 3.59 -10.20
C VAL A 40 8.42 2.35 -11.05
N MET A 41 8.25 2.48 -12.36
CA MET A 41 8.09 1.33 -13.25
C MET A 41 9.35 0.47 -13.33
N LYS A 42 10.54 1.09 -13.34
CA LYS A 42 11.80 0.34 -13.22
C LYS A 42 11.92 -0.37 -11.86
N SER A 43 11.51 0.30 -10.78
CA SER A 43 11.49 -0.32 -9.46
C SER A 43 10.48 -1.46 -9.35
N GLN A 44 9.30 -1.37 -9.99
CA GLN A 44 8.36 -2.48 -10.09
C GLN A 44 8.91 -3.63 -10.92
N GLY A 45 9.50 -3.34 -12.09
CA GLY A 45 10.15 -4.35 -12.92
C GLY A 45 11.20 -5.15 -12.14
N ARG A 46 11.97 -4.46 -11.28
CA ARG A 46 12.95 -5.12 -10.40
C ARG A 46 12.32 -6.13 -9.42
N LEU A 47 11.09 -5.90 -8.94
CA LEU A 47 10.37 -6.84 -8.08
C LEU A 47 10.03 -8.13 -8.85
N TYR A 48 9.54 -7.97 -10.09
CA TYR A 48 9.24 -9.09 -10.99
C TYR A 48 10.51 -9.87 -11.40
N ASP A 49 11.64 -9.19 -11.62
CA ASP A 49 12.92 -9.89 -11.84
C ASP A 49 13.35 -10.67 -10.60
N PHE A 50 13.21 -10.08 -9.42
CA PHE A 50 13.67 -10.67 -8.16
C PHE A 50 12.99 -11.99 -7.84
N GLN A 51 11.69 -12.13 -8.10
CA GLN A 51 10.97 -13.38 -7.83
C GLN A 51 11.45 -14.56 -8.69
N LEU A 52 12.19 -14.29 -9.78
CA LEU A 52 12.76 -15.29 -10.66
C LEU A 52 14.25 -15.55 -10.40
N GLU A 53 14.89 -14.81 -9.51
CA GLU A 53 16.28 -15.05 -9.13
C GLU A 53 16.43 -16.39 -8.43
N GLU A 54 17.30 -17.26 -8.94
CA GLU A 54 17.40 -18.66 -8.50
C GLU A 54 17.68 -18.79 -6.99
N ALA A 55 18.44 -17.85 -6.41
CA ALA A 55 18.75 -17.84 -4.98
C ALA A 55 17.50 -17.63 -4.08
N PHE A 56 16.48 -16.91 -4.57
CA PHE A 56 15.30 -16.53 -3.78
C PHE A 56 14.01 -17.15 -4.29
N LYS A 57 14.00 -17.74 -5.48
CA LYS A 57 12.81 -18.25 -6.16
C LYS A 57 11.91 -19.14 -5.30
N HIS A 58 12.50 -19.96 -4.42
CA HIS A 58 11.75 -20.84 -3.51
C HIS A 58 11.04 -20.09 -2.37
N GLU A 59 11.51 -18.89 -1.99
CA GLU A 59 10.83 -17.99 -1.06
C GLU A 59 9.80 -17.10 -1.78
N MET A 60 10.00 -16.87 -3.08
CA MET A 60 9.22 -15.91 -3.85
C MET A 60 8.04 -16.54 -4.61
N THR A 61 8.08 -17.84 -4.88
CA THR A 61 7.09 -18.55 -5.70
C THR A 61 6.68 -19.90 -5.11
N TYR A 62 5.52 -20.39 -5.53
CA TYR A 62 5.02 -21.73 -5.21
C TYR A 62 4.36 -22.37 -6.44
N GLN A 63 4.16 -23.70 -6.41
CA GLN A 63 3.49 -24.39 -7.51
C GLN A 63 2.00 -24.08 -7.53
N SER A 64 1.51 -23.57 -8.66
CA SER A 64 0.09 -23.33 -8.91
C SER A 64 -0.69 -24.64 -8.76
N PRO A 65 -1.80 -24.64 -8.01
CA PRO A 65 -2.68 -25.81 -7.91
C PRO A 65 -3.42 -26.11 -9.22
N LEU A 66 -3.54 -25.14 -10.13
CA LEU A 66 -4.26 -25.31 -11.40
C LEU A 66 -3.36 -25.85 -12.51
N THR A 67 -2.12 -25.34 -12.61
CA THR A 67 -1.24 -25.64 -13.75
C THR A 67 0.08 -26.30 -13.37
N GLY A 68 0.41 -26.42 -12.08
CA GLY A 68 1.70 -26.91 -11.58
C GLY A 68 2.91 -26.00 -11.89
N LYS A 69 2.68 -24.82 -12.46
CA LYS A 69 3.74 -23.85 -12.81
C LYS A 69 4.01 -22.92 -11.62
N GLN A 70 5.19 -22.30 -11.56
CA GLN A 70 5.53 -21.39 -10.46
C GLN A 70 4.75 -20.07 -10.52
N VAL A 71 4.07 -19.71 -9.45
CA VAL A 71 3.29 -18.46 -9.32
C VAL A 71 3.72 -17.72 -8.05
N GLY A 72 3.53 -16.40 -8.01
CA GLY A 72 4.01 -15.56 -6.90
C GLY A 72 3.42 -15.95 -5.54
N MET A 73 4.25 -16.02 -4.51
CA MET A 73 3.87 -16.42 -3.14
C MET A 73 2.75 -15.55 -2.54
N SER A 74 2.59 -14.30 -3.00
CA SER A 74 1.52 -13.40 -2.53
C SER A 74 0.12 -13.86 -2.93
N TYR A 75 0.01 -14.83 -3.84
CA TYR A 75 -1.26 -15.46 -4.18
C TYR A 75 -1.57 -16.70 -3.33
N LEU A 76 -0.62 -17.24 -2.56
CA LEU A 76 -0.83 -18.44 -1.74
C LEU A 76 -1.96 -18.22 -0.73
N GLN A 77 -3.02 -19.03 -0.78
CA GLN A 77 -4.08 -19.05 0.24
C GLN A 77 -3.63 -19.89 1.44
N PRO A 78 -3.31 -19.29 2.61
CA PRO A 78 -2.66 -20.02 3.70
C PRO A 78 -3.57 -21.09 4.30
N LYS A 79 -3.02 -22.27 4.57
CA LYS A 79 -3.66 -23.38 5.29
C LYS A 79 -2.92 -23.70 6.60
N THR A 80 -1.67 -23.29 6.74
CA THR A 80 -0.86 -23.46 7.95
C THR A 80 -0.21 -22.14 8.41
N ILE A 81 0.40 -22.15 9.59
CA ILE A 81 1.19 -21.01 10.07
C ILE A 81 2.44 -20.84 9.21
N GLU A 82 3.03 -21.93 8.73
CA GLU A 82 4.19 -21.92 7.83
C GLU A 82 3.88 -21.23 6.50
N ASP A 83 2.65 -21.34 6.00
CA ASP A 83 2.21 -20.59 4.83
C ASP A 83 2.17 -19.07 5.11
N LEU A 84 1.72 -18.65 6.29
CA LEU A 84 1.76 -17.23 6.71
C LEU A 84 3.20 -16.71 6.76
N VAL A 85 4.11 -17.51 7.34
CA VAL A 85 5.54 -17.19 7.42
C VAL A 85 6.14 -17.09 6.01
N SER A 86 5.79 -18.02 5.12
CA SER A 86 6.27 -18.01 3.72
C SER A 86 5.83 -16.73 3.00
N ARG A 87 4.57 -16.32 3.17
CA ARG A 87 4.07 -15.04 2.66
C ARG A 87 4.82 -13.86 3.27
N ARG A 88 4.98 -13.81 4.60
CA ARG A 88 5.73 -12.74 5.28
C ARG A 88 7.14 -12.61 4.72
N THR A 89 7.86 -13.72 4.57
CA THR A 89 9.22 -13.75 4.03
C THR A 89 9.26 -13.16 2.63
N MET A 90 8.36 -13.59 1.74
CA MET A 90 8.27 -13.02 0.39
C MET A 90 8.02 -11.51 0.41
N ILE A 91 7.01 -11.07 1.17
CA ILE A 91 6.62 -9.66 1.30
C ILE A 91 7.81 -8.82 1.80
N GLN A 92 8.55 -9.32 2.80
CA GLN A 92 9.73 -8.63 3.33
C GLN A 92 10.89 -8.61 2.32
N ASN A 93 11.06 -9.65 1.50
CA ASN A 93 12.08 -9.66 0.46
C ASN A 93 11.80 -8.62 -0.63
N TRP A 94 10.55 -8.50 -1.10
CA TRP A 94 10.17 -7.41 -2.01
C TRP A 94 10.29 -6.04 -1.35
N ALA A 95 9.84 -5.89 -0.10
CA ALA A 95 9.95 -4.62 0.62
C ALA A 95 11.41 -4.15 0.74
N LYS A 96 12.39 -5.05 0.93
CA LYS A 96 13.81 -4.69 1.01
C LYS A 96 14.35 -4.01 -0.26
N LEU A 97 13.79 -4.30 -1.44
CA LEU A 97 14.23 -3.70 -2.70
C LEU A 97 13.86 -2.21 -2.82
N SER A 98 12.80 -1.79 -2.13
CA SER A 98 12.39 -0.38 -2.02
C SER A 98 12.61 0.20 -0.63
N ASN A 99 13.25 -0.55 0.28
CA ASN A 99 13.34 -0.23 1.70
C ASN A 99 11.98 0.08 2.36
N GLY A 100 10.93 -0.59 1.90
CA GLY A 100 9.56 -0.41 2.37
C GLY A 100 8.90 0.90 1.92
N MET A 101 9.51 1.65 0.98
CA MET A 101 8.96 2.91 0.47
C MET A 101 7.83 2.73 -0.55
N MET A 102 7.83 1.61 -1.29
CA MET A 102 6.69 1.28 -2.15
C MET A 102 5.62 0.60 -1.32
N GLY A 103 4.53 1.30 -1.08
CA GLY A 103 3.43 0.80 -0.27
C GLY A 103 2.34 0.07 -1.06
N ARG A 104 2.36 0.18 -2.40
CA ARG A 104 1.41 -0.45 -3.33
C ARG A 104 2.14 -1.34 -4.34
N SER A 105 3.22 -1.99 -3.92
CA SER A 105 3.82 -3.09 -4.69
C SER A 105 2.78 -4.19 -4.96
N PRO A 106 2.95 -4.97 -6.05
CA PRO A 106 1.91 -5.91 -6.51
C PRO A 106 1.42 -6.90 -5.43
N ASP A 107 2.28 -7.29 -4.49
CA ASP A 107 1.95 -8.23 -3.42
C ASP A 107 0.82 -7.73 -2.52
N TYR A 108 0.63 -6.42 -2.38
CA TYR A 108 -0.51 -5.85 -1.66
C TYR A 108 -1.82 -6.26 -2.32
N MET A 109 -1.99 -5.98 -3.63
CA MET A 109 -3.25 -6.30 -4.32
C MET A 109 -3.41 -7.79 -4.60
N ASN A 110 -2.31 -8.52 -4.80
CA ASN A 110 -2.34 -9.98 -4.85
C ASN A 110 -2.91 -10.54 -3.53
N THR A 111 -2.50 -9.97 -2.38
CA THR A 111 -3.03 -10.32 -1.06
C THR A 111 -4.51 -9.98 -0.92
N VAL A 112 -4.95 -8.81 -1.42
CA VAL A 112 -6.36 -8.41 -1.37
C VAL A 112 -7.25 -9.36 -2.18
N ILE A 113 -6.87 -9.66 -3.43
CA ILE A 113 -7.63 -10.57 -4.28
C ILE A 113 -7.60 -12.00 -3.74
N MET A 114 -6.47 -12.47 -3.22
CA MET A 114 -6.36 -13.74 -2.51
C MET A 114 -7.32 -13.79 -1.31
N ALA A 115 -7.39 -12.71 -0.52
CA ALA A 115 -8.29 -12.65 0.64
C ALA A 115 -9.77 -12.68 0.22
N PHE A 116 -10.14 -11.97 -0.85
CA PHE A 116 -11.50 -12.05 -1.40
C PHE A 116 -11.83 -13.44 -1.93
N ALA A 117 -10.91 -14.07 -2.66
CA ALA A 117 -11.05 -15.46 -3.11
C ALA A 117 -11.19 -16.45 -1.95
N SER A 118 -10.55 -16.18 -0.81
CA SER A 118 -10.64 -16.99 0.40
C SER A 118 -11.91 -16.73 1.22
N SER A 119 -12.78 -15.83 0.78
CA SER A 119 -14.00 -15.44 1.48
C SER A 119 -15.19 -15.31 0.52
N VAL A 120 -15.12 -15.95 -0.66
CA VAL A 120 -16.19 -15.92 -1.68
C VAL A 120 -17.50 -16.50 -1.18
N ASP A 121 -17.44 -17.40 -0.19
CA ASP A 121 -18.62 -18.02 0.39
C ASP A 121 -19.54 -17.01 1.09
N LEU A 122 -19.03 -15.84 1.49
CA LEU A 122 -19.86 -14.72 1.99
C LEU A 122 -20.82 -14.17 0.91
N LEU A 123 -20.55 -14.43 -0.36
CA LEU A 123 -21.34 -13.99 -1.51
C LEU A 123 -22.33 -15.05 -1.99
N ASN A 124 -22.19 -16.31 -1.56
CA ASN A 124 -23.04 -17.41 -2.03
C ASN A 124 -24.51 -17.19 -1.67
N GLY A 125 -25.39 -17.30 -2.67
CA GLY A 125 -26.84 -17.15 -2.50
C GLY A 125 -27.30 -15.74 -2.16
N LYS A 126 -26.42 -14.74 -2.20
CA LYS A 126 -26.75 -13.33 -1.98
C LYS A 126 -27.19 -12.68 -3.29
N GLU A 127 -28.18 -11.78 -3.20
CA GLU A 127 -28.72 -11.07 -4.36
C GLU A 127 -27.62 -10.29 -5.10
N ASN A 128 -27.59 -10.39 -6.43
CA ASN A 128 -26.66 -9.64 -7.28
C ASN A 128 -25.17 -9.80 -6.90
N CYS A 129 -24.81 -10.99 -6.42
CA CYS A 129 -23.44 -11.39 -6.12
C CYS A 129 -22.99 -12.53 -7.04
N PHE A 130 -21.72 -12.50 -7.45
CA PHE A 130 -21.13 -13.44 -8.40
C PHE A 130 -19.80 -14.00 -7.83
N PRO A 131 -19.86 -14.90 -6.83
CA PRO A 131 -18.67 -15.49 -6.21
C PRO A 131 -17.73 -16.16 -7.22
N GLU A 132 -18.27 -16.77 -8.28
CA GLU A 132 -17.52 -17.41 -9.34
C GLU A 132 -16.62 -16.43 -10.12
N ASN A 133 -17.03 -15.16 -10.23
CA ASN A 133 -16.24 -14.14 -10.91
C ASN A 133 -15.04 -13.71 -10.06
N VAL A 134 -15.20 -13.65 -8.73
CA VAL A 134 -14.08 -13.41 -7.81
C VAL A 134 -13.05 -14.52 -7.93
N THR A 135 -13.49 -15.77 -7.89
CA THR A 135 -12.60 -16.95 -8.02
C THR A 135 -11.88 -16.95 -9.37
N LYS A 136 -12.61 -16.76 -10.48
CA LYS A 136 -12.03 -16.69 -11.83
C LYS A 136 -11.02 -15.55 -11.96
N PHE A 137 -11.29 -14.39 -11.37
CA PHE A 137 -10.37 -13.26 -11.41
C PHE A 137 -9.10 -13.52 -10.59
N TYR A 138 -9.22 -14.11 -9.40
CA TYR A 138 -8.07 -14.53 -8.60
C TYR A 138 -7.19 -15.55 -9.33
N GLU A 139 -7.80 -16.55 -9.95
CA GLU A 139 -7.07 -17.53 -10.77
C GLU A 139 -6.40 -16.86 -11.97
N TYR A 140 -7.12 -15.99 -12.70
CA TYR A 140 -6.54 -15.20 -13.79
C TYR A 140 -5.34 -14.39 -13.32
N ALA A 141 -5.47 -13.65 -12.22
CA ALA A 141 -4.43 -12.80 -11.67
C ALA A 141 -3.20 -13.60 -11.26
N ARG A 142 -3.40 -14.72 -10.54
CA ARG A 142 -2.33 -15.64 -10.15
C ARG A 142 -1.63 -16.27 -11.36
N GLU A 143 -2.39 -16.75 -12.33
CA GLU A 143 -1.86 -17.45 -13.50
C GLU A 143 -1.27 -16.54 -14.58
N HIS A 144 -1.40 -15.22 -14.45
CA HIS A 144 -0.84 -14.23 -15.38
C HIS A 144 0.05 -13.18 -14.70
N ASP A 145 0.19 -13.27 -13.38
CA ASP A 145 1.01 -12.38 -12.55
C ASP A 145 0.72 -10.90 -12.86
N VAL A 146 -0.57 -10.56 -12.85
CA VAL A 146 -1.05 -9.22 -13.22
C VAL A 146 -0.76 -8.21 -12.12
N SER A 147 -0.44 -6.99 -12.51
CA SER A 147 -0.34 -5.85 -11.61
C SER A 147 -1.72 -5.21 -11.47
N ILE A 148 -2.11 -4.86 -10.25
CA ILE A 148 -3.47 -4.39 -9.94
C ILE A 148 -3.36 -3.11 -9.11
N THR A 149 -4.06 -2.06 -9.53
CA THR A 149 -4.36 -0.91 -8.67
C THR A 149 -5.78 -1.05 -8.12
N HIS A 150 -6.16 -0.21 -7.17
CA HIS A 150 -7.51 -0.21 -6.64
C HIS A 150 -7.98 1.18 -6.25
N THR A 151 -9.30 1.33 -6.16
CA THR A 151 -9.91 2.52 -5.58
C THR A 151 -11.21 2.17 -4.86
N PHE A 152 -11.44 2.88 -3.76
CA PHE A 152 -12.66 2.76 -2.96
C PHE A 152 -13.15 4.06 -2.36
N ILE A 153 -12.44 5.16 -2.61
CA ILE A 153 -12.69 6.45 -1.98
C ILE A 153 -13.47 7.32 -2.96
N ASP A 154 -14.59 7.86 -2.50
CA ASP A 154 -15.36 8.83 -3.27
C ASP A 154 -14.69 10.22 -3.27
N PRO A 155 -14.92 11.02 -4.33
CA PRO A 155 -14.47 12.41 -4.34
C PRO A 155 -14.96 13.18 -3.10
N GLN A 156 -14.08 13.97 -2.51
CA GLN A 156 -14.39 14.74 -1.30
C GLN A 156 -15.14 16.03 -1.67
N VAL A 157 -16.46 15.93 -1.81
CA VAL A 157 -17.33 17.06 -2.15
C VAL A 157 -17.90 17.69 -0.87
N ASP A 158 -18.57 16.90 -0.05
CA ASP A 158 -19.17 17.30 1.22
C ASP A 158 -19.03 16.13 2.21
N ARG A 159 -18.46 16.42 3.39
CA ARG A 159 -18.23 15.43 4.46
C ARG A 159 -19.24 15.55 5.61
N SER A 160 -20.32 16.31 5.42
CA SER A 160 -21.42 16.35 6.38
C SER A 160 -22.03 14.94 6.57
N HIS A 161 -22.51 14.64 7.78
CA HIS A 161 -22.99 13.29 8.14
C HIS A 161 -24.17 12.79 7.29
N TYR A 162 -24.89 13.70 6.63
CA TYR A 162 -26.10 13.42 5.85
C TYR A 162 -26.03 14.14 4.49
N HIS A 163 -24.96 13.92 3.74
CA HIS A 163 -24.88 14.40 2.37
C HIS A 163 -25.47 13.36 1.41
N PHE A 164 -26.53 13.75 0.70
CA PHE A 164 -27.04 12.99 -0.43
C PHE A 164 -26.71 13.74 -1.72
N GLU A 165 -26.17 13.01 -2.69
CA GLU A 165 -25.77 13.59 -3.95
C GLU A 165 -26.98 13.84 -4.86
N HIS A 166 -27.18 15.09 -5.25
CA HIS A 166 -28.32 15.54 -6.08
C HIS A 166 -27.90 16.09 -7.45
N ALA A 167 -26.64 15.91 -7.86
CA ALA A 167 -26.15 16.39 -9.14
C ALA A 167 -26.76 15.60 -10.31
N GLU A 168 -27.09 16.28 -11.41
CA GLU A 168 -27.56 15.63 -12.66
C GLU A 168 -26.51 14.67 -13.24
N GLU A 169 -25.23 15.05 -13.09
CA GLU A 169 -24.08 14.23 -13.45
C GLU A 169 -23.45 13.61 -12.19
N PRO A 170 -23.21 12.29 -12.16
CA PRO A 170 -22.63 11.64 -10.99
C PRO A 170 -21.20 12.13 -10.75
N ILE A 171 -20.94 12.64 -9.56
CA ILE A 171 -19.61 12.93 -9.03
C ILE A 171 -18.99 11.64 -8.50
N ALA A 172 -19.65 10.95 -7.58
CA ALA A 172 -19.22 9.64 -7.12
C ALA A 172 -19.61 8.57 -8.17
N ALA A 173 -18.71 7.63 -8.43
CA ALA A 173 -18.99 6.56 -9.39
C ALA A 173 -20.22 5.74 -8.95
N LYS A 174 -21.19 5.57 -9.86
CA LYS A 174 -22.40 4.74 -9.66
C LYS A 174 -22.80 3.98 -10.91
N VAL A 175 -23.65 2.97 -10.72
CA VAL A 175 -24.29 2.25 -11.83
C VAL A 175 -25.38 3.14 -12.45
N ILE A 176 -25.23 3.49 -13.72
CA ILE A 176 -26.22 4.32 -14.45
C ILE A 176 -27.11 3.52 -15.40
N GLU A 177 -26.66 2.33 -15.82
CA GLU A 177 -27.40 1.46 -16.73
C GLU A 177 -27.04 -0.01 -16.46
N ARG A 178 -27.97 -0.90 -16.77
CA ARG A 178 -27.79 -2.36 -16.84
C ARG A 178 -28.32 -2.85 -18.17
N ASN A 179 -27.54 -3.67 -18.86
CA ASN A 179 -27.94 -4.31 -20.11
C ASN A 179 -27.45 -5.76 -20.17
N ASP A 180 -27.63 -6.41 -21.33
CA ASP A 180 -27.27 -7.81 -21.53
C ASP A 180 -25.74 -8.05 -21.51
N GLU A 181 -24.94 -7.02 -21.76
CA GLU A 181 -23.48 -7.10 -21.76
C GLU A 181 -22.88 -6.89 -20.36
N GLY A 182 -23.50 -6.04 -19.52
CA GLY A 182 -22.99 -5.75 -18.20
C GLY A 182 -23.68 -4.57 -17.48
N ILE A 183 -22.90 -3.89 -16.65
CA ILE A 183 -23.30 -2.63 -15.98
C ILE A 183 -22.50 -1.46 -16.55
N VAL A 184 -23.11 -0.28 -16.62
CA VAL A 184 -22.43 0.94 -17.07
C VAL A 184 -22.16 1.84 -15.87
N ILE A 185 -20.91 2.24 -15.69
CA ILE A 185 -20.43 3.06 -14.58
C ILE A 185 -20.14 4.48 -15.06
N LYS A 186 -20.64 5.47 -14.32
CA LYS A 186 -20.32 6.89 -14.55
C LYS A 186 -19.99 7.59 -13.24
N GLY A 187 -19.04 8.54 -13.31
CA GLY A 187 -18.59 9.36 -12.19
C GLY A 187 -17.11 9.16 -11.91
N ALA A 188 -16.67 9.45 -10.69
CA ALA A 188 -15.26 9.37 -10.31
C ALA A 188 -15.05 8.65 -8.97
N LYS A 189 -13.84 8.11 -8.83
CA LYS A 189 -13.24 7.67 -7.57
C LYS A 189 -11.87 8.35 -7.45
N VAL A 190 -11.34 8.44 -6.24
CA VAL A 190 -10.05 9.11 -6.00
C VAL A 190 -9.02 8.18 -5.38
N LEU A 191 -7.75 8.60 -5.46
CA LEU A 191 -6.61 7.96 -4.79
C LEU A 191 -6.35 6.51 -5.23
N ALA A 192 -6.44 6.25 -6.52
CA ALA A 192 -5.82 5.05 -7.09
C ALA A 192 -4.30 5.26 -7.17
N THR A 193 -3.59 4.86 -6.11
CA THR A 193 -2.12 4.84 -6.10
C THR A 193 -1.62 3.85 -7.16
N GLN A 194 -0.65 4.26 -7.98
CA GLN A 194 -0.20 3.59 -9.20
C GLN A 194 -1.29 3.45 -10.29
N GLY A 195 -2.37 4.23 -10.20
CA GLY A 195 -3.40 4.23 -11.24
C GLY A 195 -2.83 4.62 -12.60
N GLY A 196 -3.19 3.85 -13.63
CA GLY A 196 -2.71 4.06 -14.99
C GLY A 196 -1.44 3.29 -15.38
N ILE A 197 -0.69 2.76 -14.40
CA ILE A 197 0.54 1.97 -14.62
C ILE A 197 0.39 0.49 -14.19
N THR A 198 -0.84 0.00 -14.10
CA THR A 198 -1.18 -1.39 -13.75
C THR A 198 -2.05 -2.04 -14.83
N ASP A 199 -2.09 -3.37 -14.86
CA ASP A 199 -2.87 -4.13 -15.84
C ASP A 199 -4.37 -3.96 -15.64
N GLU A 200 -4.78 -4.01 -14.37
CA GLU A 200 -6.17 -4.00 -13.95
C GLU A 200 -6.37 -2.94 -12.86
N ILE A 201 -7.62 -2.48 -12.75
CA ILE A 201 -8.12 -1.70 -11.61
C ILE A 201 -9.25 -2.46 -10.94
N LEU A 202 -9.09 -2.71 -9.63
CA LEU A 202 -10.14 -3.18 -8.75
C LEU A 202 -10.93 -1.99 -8.18
N VAL A 203 -12.23 -1.94 -8.43
CA VAL A 203 -13.11 -0.89 -7.89
C VAL A 203 -13.98 -1.50 -6.81
N LEU A 204 -13.94 -0.92 -5.61
CA LEU A 204 -14.78 -1.30 -4.48
C LEU A 204 -15.62 -0.09 -4.09
N SER A 205 -16.94 -0.21 -4.10
CA SER A 205 -17.83 0.89 -3.75
C SER A 205 -18.83 0.44 -2.71
N ALA A 206 -18.77 1.07 -1.54
CA ALA A 206 -19.76 0.88 -0.49
C ALA A 206 -21.00 1.73 -0.79
N ALA A 207 -22.20 1.18 -0.58
CA ALA A 207 -23.44 1.92 -0.76
C ALA A 207 -23.62 3.06 0.27
N GLY A 208 -23.01 2.93 1.45
CA GLY A 208 -23.26 3.84 2.57
C GLY A 208 -24.75 3.89 2.92
N LEU A 209 -25.27 5.10 3.17
CA LEU A 209 -26.70 5.37 3.35
C LEU A 209 -27.38 5.85 2.05
N ASP A 210 -26.61 6.04 0.97
CA ASP A 210 -26.98 6.87 -0.18
C ASP A 210 -27.77 6.15 -1.28
N GLY A 211 -27.81 4.81 -1.26
CA GLY A 211 -28.56 4.03 -2.24
C GLY A 211 -27.83 2.77 -2.73
N LYS A 212 -28.60 1.77 -3.18
CA LYS A 212 -28.06 0.48 -3.65
C LYS A 212 -27.18 0.64 -4.89
N ASP A 213 -27.46 1.60 -5.76
CA ASP A 213 -26.75 1.92 -7.01
C ASP A 213 -25.29 2.36 -6.83
N LYS A 214 -24.91 2.78 -5.63
CA LYS A 214 -23.50 3.04 -5.25
C LYS A 214 -22.78 1.79 -4.73
N GLY A 215 -23.49 0.70 -4.44
CA GLY A 215 -22.93 -0.54 -3.88
C GLY A 215 -22.53 -1.54 -4.96
N PHE A 216 -21.27 -1.53 -5.38
CA PHE A 216 -20.75 -2.41 -6.44
C PHE A 216 -19.27 -2.72 -6.29
N SER A 217 -18.83 -3.80 -6.93
CA SER A 217 -17.42 -4.20 -7.01
C SER A 217 -17.13 -4.95 -8.29
N PHE A 218 -16.00 -4.64 -8.92
CA PHE A 218 -15.53 -5.28 -10.15
C PHE A 218 -14.03 -5.05 -10.36
N SER A 219 -13.42 -5.83 -11.27
CA SER A 219 -12.10 -5.53 -11.83
C SER A 219 -12.13 -5.46 -13.35
N ILE A 220 -11.59 -4.39 -13.92
CA ILE A 220 -11.50 -4.19 -15.37
C ILE A 220 -10.08 -3.81 -15.80
N PRO A 221 -9.69 -4.09 -17.07
CA PRO A 221 -8.42 -3.63 -17.62
C PRO A 221 -8.27 -2.11 -17.50
N SER A 222 -7.08 -1.63 -17.17
CA SER A 222 -6.82 -0.19 -17.02
C SER A 222 -7.00 0.60 -18.31
N ASN A 223 -6.98 -0.04 -19.49
CA ASN A 223 -7.26 0.59 -20.78
C ASN A 223 -8.71 0.45 -21.25
N SER A 224 -9.64 0.11 -20.35
CA SER A 224 -11.07 0.04 -20.67
C SER A 224 -11.57 1.36 -21.26
N LYS A 225 -12.39 1.28 -22.31
CA LYS A 225 -12.93 2.47 -22.99
C LYS A 225 -13.76 3.30 -22.00
N GLY A 226 -13.51 4.62 -21.99
CA GLY A 226 -14.16 5.56 -21.06
C GLY A 226 -13.47 5.69 -19.70
N LEU A 227 -12.50 4.83 -19.38
CA LEU A 227 -11.69 4.95 -18.17
C LEU A 227 -10.56 5.97 -18.38
N LYS A 228 -10.32 6.83 -17.39
CA LYS A 228 -9.26 7.83 -17.40
C LYS A 228 -8.61 7.96 -16.02
N PHE A 229 -7.28 8.04 -15.99
CA PHE A 229 -6.50 8.33 -14.79
C PHE A 229 -5.95 9.75 -14.87
N ILE A 230 -6.27 10.58 -13.89
CA ILE A 230 -5.78 11.96 -13.78
C ILE A 230 -4.81 12.01 -12.62
N CYS A 231 -3.55 12.24 -12.92
CA CYS A 231 -2.48 12.29 -11.93
C CYS A 231 -2.55 13.56 -11.09
N ARG A 232 -2.15 13.45 -9.81
CA ARG A 232 -1.68 14.61 -9.06
C ARG A 232 -0.37 15.14 -9.66
N GLU A 233 0.09 16.28 -9.13
CA GLU A 233 1.46 16.76 -9.37
C GLU A 233 2.49 15.65 -9.07
N SER A 234 3.46 15.49 -9.97
CA SER A 234 4.54 14.52 -9.76
C SER A 234 5.49 14.98 -8.66
N PHE A 235 5.84 14.07 -7.75
CA PHE A 235 6.82 14.34 -6.69
C PHE A 235 8.19 13.76 -7.00
N VAL A 236 8.46 13.40 -8.26
CA VAL A 236 9.80 13.02 -8.73
C VAL A 236 10.67 14.27 -8.68
N GLY A 237 11.54 14.38 -7.67
CA GLY A 237 12.35 15.58 -7.47
C GLY A 237 13.42 15.81 -8.55
N GLY A 238 13.80 14.76 -9.27
CA GLY A 238 14.74 14.79 -10.38
C GLY A 238 15.29 13.40 -10.69
N GLU A 239 16.14 13.29 -11.71
CA GLU A 239 16.68 11.98 -12.15
C GLU A 239 17.94 11.54 -11.39
N SER A 240 18.56 12.47 -10.67
CA SER A 240 19.80 12.23 -9.93
C SER A 240 19.53 11.38 -8.70
N ALA A 241 19.99 10.12 -8.73
CA ALA A 241 19.95 9.24 -7.56
C ALA A 241 20.83 9.73 -6.39
N PHE A 242 21.69 10.73 -6.62
CA PHE A 242 22.43 11.42 -5.57
C PHE A 242 21.54 12.46 -4.86
N ASP A 243 20.83 13.29 -5.63
CA ASP A 243 20.06 14.41 -5.11
C ASP A 243 18.67 13.99 -4.60
N HIS A 244 18.10 12.97 -5.23
CA HIS A 244 16.74 12.47 -5.03
C HIS A 244 16.75 10.94 -4.92
N PRO A 245 17.44 10.36 -3.92
CA PRO A 245 17.66 8.92 -3.85
C PRO A 245 16.38 8.09 -3.70
N LEU A 246 15.28 8.64 -3.21
CA LEU A 246 14.01 7.92 -3.07
C LEU A 246 13.01 8.35 -4.13
N SER A 247 12.74 9.65 -4.25
CA SER A 247 11.73 10.20 -5.17
C SER A 247 12.02 9.95 -6.64
N SER A 248 13.29 9.74 -7.04
CA SER A 248 13.62 9.35 -8.41
C SER A 248 13.28 7.90 -8.77
N ARG A 249 12.94 7.06 -7.78
CA ARG A 249 12.81 5.60 -7.95
C ARG A 249 11.49 5.03 -7.40
N PHE A 250 11.00 5.54 -6.29
CA PHE A 250 9.90 4.90 -5.54
C PHE A 250 8.63 5.76 -5.46
N GLU A 251 8.53 6.80 -6.29
CA GLU A 251 7.39 7.71 -6.32
C GLU A 251 6.14 7.01 -6.89
N GLU A 252 5.20 6.67 -6.02
CA GLU A 252 3.94 6.05 -6.42
C GLU A 252 2.88 7.13 -6.66
N MET A 253 2.61 7.42 -7.94
CA MET A 253 1.61 8.40 -8.36
C MET A 253 0.22 8.09 -7.80
N ASP A 254 -0.46 9.08 -7.24
CA ASP A 254 -1.86 8.96 -6.80
C ASP A 254 -2.79 9.60 -7.84
N THR A 255 -3.79 8.86 -8.32
CA THR A 255 -4.65 9.31 -9.42
C THR A 255 -6.11 9.43 -9.02
N ILE A 256 -6.81 10.39 -9.64
CA ILE A 256 -8.26 10.40 -9.75
C ILE A 256 -8.62 9.45 -10.90
N VAL A 257 -9.63 8.62 -10.69
CA VAL A 257 -10.15 7.69 -11.69
C VAL A 257 -11.52 8.17 -12.15
N VAL A 258 -11.64 8.48 -13.43
CA VAL A 258 -12.89 8.93 -14.04
C VAL A 258 -13.45 7.81 -14.91
N PHE A 259 -14.72 7.52 -14.70
CA PHE A 259 -15.53 6.60 -15.49
C PHE A 259 -16.48 7.42 -16.34
N ASP A 260 -16.20 7.51 -17.64
CA ASP A 260 -17.08 8.14 -18.63
C ASP A 260 -17.91 7.05 -19.33
N SER A 261 -19.04 6.69 -18.70
CA SER A 261 -19.95 5.63 -19.16
C SER A 261 -19.22 4.33 -19.53
N VAL A 262 -18.44 3.81 -18.60
CA VAL A 262 -17.62 2.60 -18.77
C VAL A 262 -18.49 1.36 -18.65
N LEU A 263 -18.52 0.53 -19.70
CA LEU A 263 -19.12 -0.80 -19.65
C LEU A 263 -18.23 -1.75 -18.85
N VAL A 264 -18.80 -2.36 -17.81
CA VAL A 264 -18.19 -3.43 -17.03
C VAL A 264 -18.91 -4.74 -17.37
N PRO A 265 -18.25 -5.66 -18.09
CA PRO A 265 -18.85 -6.94 -18.48
C PRO A 265 -19.29 -7.79 -17.28
N TRP A 266 -20.35 -8.58 -17.43
CA TRP A 266 -20.89 -9.41 -16.34
C TRP A 266 -19.85 -10.32 -15.68
N GLU A 267 -18.91 -10.89 -16.44
CA GLU A 267 -17.85 -11.76 -15.92
C GLU A 267 -16.81 -11.03 -15.05
N ARG A 268 -16.82 -9.69 -15.07
CA ARG A 268 -15.93 -8.83 -14.27
C ARG A 268 -16.60 -8.28 -13.01
N VAL A 269 -17.92 -8.42 -12.87
CA VAL A 269 -18.69 -7.95 -11.72
C VAL A 269 -18.62 -8.96 -10.58
N PHE A 270 -18.23 -8.51 -9.37
CA PHE A 270 -18.22 -9.35 -8.16
C PHE A 270 -19.54 -9.22 -7.39
N TYR A 271 -20.04 -8.00 -7.28
CA TYR A 271 -21.40 -7.71 -6.80
C TYR A 271 -21.83 -6.32 -7.28
N PHE A 272 -23.14 -6.07 -7.35
CA PHE A 272 -23.71 -4.76 -7.68
C PHE A 272 -25.10 -4.60 -7.05
N ASN A 273 -25.58 -3.37 -6.88
CA ASN A 273 -26.90 -3.08 -6.30
C ASN A 273 -27.22 -3.80 -4.98
N ASN A 274 -26.20 -4.07 -4.16
CA ASN A 274 -26.36 -4.79 -2.88
C ASN A 274 -25.70 -4.00 -1.74
N SER A 275 -26.50 -3.21 -1.02
CA SER A 275 -26.02 -2.38 0.10
C SER A 275 -25.50 -3.19 1.29
N GLU A 276 -26.14 -4.32 1.61
CA GLU A 276 -25.69 -5.18 2.72
C GLU A 276 -24.28 -5.70 2.46
N ILE A 277 -24.07 -6.29 1.29
CA ILE A 277 -22.77 -6.86 0.91
C ILE A 277 -21.73 -5.77 0.69
N SER A 278 -22.04 -4.72 -0.07
CA SER A 278 -21.07 -3.64 -0.32
C SER A 278 -20.60 -2.93 0.96
N ASN A 279 -21.44 -2.84 2.00
CA ASN A 279 -21.08 -2.23 3.28
C ASN A 279 -20.32 -3.19 4.22
N THR A 280 -20.46 -4.51 4.06
CA THR A 280 -19.96 -5.49 5.05
C THR A 280 -18.89 -6.45 4.52
N PHE A 281 -18.78 -6.66 3.20
CA PHE A 281 -17.92 -7.70 2.62
C PHE A 281 -16.45 -7.55 3.02
N MET A 282 -15.88 -6.36 2.94
CA MET A 282 -14.47 -6.14 3.36
C MET A 282 -14.25 -6.39 4.85
N ALA A 283 -15.22 -6.02 5.70
CA ALA A 283 -15.10 -6.18 7.16
C ALA A 283 -15.27 -7.65 7.58
N ASN A 284 -16.15 -8.38 6.92
CA ASN A 284 -16.47 -9.78 7.24
C ASN A 284 -15.52 -10.77 6.55
N SER A 285 -14.93 -10.40 5.41
CA SER A 285 -13.95 -11.24 4.71
C SER A 285 -12.61 -11.29 5.44
N SER A 286 -11.73 -12.15 4.94
CA SER A 286 -10.34 -12.25 5.40
C SER A 286 -9.46 -11.05 5.00
N PHE A 287 -10.01 -10.06 4.28
CA PHE A 287 -9.31 -8.86 3.80
C PHE A 287 -8.53 -8.15 4.91
N SER A 288 -9.18 -7.84 6.03
CA SER A 288 -8.53 -7.08 7.11
C SER A 288 -7.34 -7.82 7.69
N ALA A 289 -7.48 -9.13 7.93
CA ALA A 289 -6.41 -9.95 8.49
C ALA A 289 -5.20 -10.02 7.53
N PHE A 290 -5.41 -10.38 6.27
CA PHE A 290 -4.30 -10.58 5.33
C PHE A 290 -3.68 -9.27 4.84
N SER A 291 -4.48 -8.24 4.56
CA SER A 291 -3.93 -6.94 4.12
C SER A 291 -3.11 -6.28 5.23
N MET A 292 -3.57 -6.33 6.50
CA MET A 292 -2.78 -5.78 7.61
C MET A 292 -1.50 -6.57 7.85
N HIS A 293 -1.51 -7.89 7.65
CA HIS A 293 -0.30 -8.73 7.74
C HIS A 293 0.76 -8.28 6.72
N GLN A 294 0.39 -8.09 5.45
CA GLN A 294 1.29 -7.56 4.42
C GLN A 294 1.85 -6.19 4.80
N VAL A 295 0.98 -5.30 5.28
CA VAL A 295 1.35 -3.92 5.59
C VAL A 295 2.28 -3.84 6.78
N VAL A 296 2.00 -4.60 7.85
CA VAL A 296 2.87 -4.69 9.02
C VAL A 296 4.23 -5.27 8.64
N ALA A 297 4.27 -6.34 7.83
CA ALA A 297 5.51 -6.94 7.35
C ALA A 297 6.39 -5.94 6.56
N ARG A 298 5.81 -5.16 5.64
CA ARG A 298 6.51 -4.09 4.91
C ARG A 298 6.94 -2.94 5.83
N ARG A 299 6.09 -2.51 6.76
CA ARG A 299 6.38 -1.42 7.72
C ARG A 299 7.57 -1.73 8.62
N ILE A 300 7.80 -2.99 8.97
CA ILE A 300 9.01 -3.41 9.68
C ILE A 300 10.23 -3.07 8.85
N VAL A 301 10.29 -3.47 7.58
CA VAL A 301 11.42 -3.16 6.68
C VAL A 301 11.62 -1.65 6.52
N LYS A 302 10.53 -0.88 6.40
CA LYS A 302 10.58 0.59 6.36
C LYS A 302 11.22 1.18 7.63
N THR A 303 10.86 0.65 8.79
CA THR A 303 11.36 1.10 10.09
C THR A 303 12.83 0.74 10.28
N GLU A 304 13.26 -0.44 9.82
CA GLU A 304 14.68 -0.84 9.80
C GLU A 304 15.52 0.13 8.98
N PHE A 305 15.03 0.51 7.79
CA PHE A 305 15.72 1.49 6.95
C PHE A 305 15.81 2.87 7.59
N ILE A 306 14.72 3.35 8.20
CA ILE A 306 14.69 4.62 8.94
C ILE A 306 15.67 4.61 10.12
N LEU A 307 15.71 3.53 10.90
CA LEU A 307 16.67 3.36 11.98
C LEU A 307 18.11 3.43 11.44
N GLY A 308 18.38 2.78 10.31
CA GLY A 308 19.66 2.86 9.60
C GLY A 308 20.03 4.28 9.17
N ILE A 309 19.07 5.07 8.67
CA ILE A 309 19.28 6.49 8.33
C ILE A 309 19.64 7.30 9.59
N VAL A 310 18.87 7.15 10.67
CA VAL A 310 19.10 7.86 11.93
C VAL A 310 20.47 7.53 12.50
N GLN A 311 20.82 6.25 12.59
CA GLN A 311 22.14 5.83 13.07
C GLN A 311 23.26 6.37 12.16
N SER A 312 23.05 6.36 10.84
CA SER A 312 24.02 6.92 9.89
C SER A 312 24.25 8.42 10.10
N ILE A 313 23.20 9.20 10.39
CA ILE A 313 23.35 10.62 10.77
C ILE A 313 24.18 10.74 12.05
N ILE A 314 23.80 10.00 13.09
CA ILE A 314 24.43 10.03 14.41
C ILE A 314 25.95 9.79 14.32
N GLU A 315 26.35 8.75 13.59
CA GLU A 315 27.77 8.42 13.38
C GLU A 315 28.48 9.43 12.50
N THR A 316 27.82 9.92 11.44
CA THR A 316 28.41 10.85 10.47
C THR A 316 28.80 12.17 11.12
N ILE A 317 27.99 12.70 12.05
CA ILE A 317 28.29 13.97 12.74
C ILE A 317 28.71 13.78 14.21
N ASN A 318 28.96 12.54 14.63
CA ASN A 318 29.43 12.16 15.97
C ASN A 318 28.64 12.78 17.13
N ILE A 319 27.32 12.62 17.10
CA ILE A 319 26.41 13.13 18.15
C ILE A 319 25.89 12.01 19.07
N GLY A 320 26.39 10.79 18.94
CA GLY A 320 25.91 9.62 19.69
C GLY A 320 26.19 9.68 21.20
N GLY A 321 27.07 10.58 21.65
CA GLY A 321 27.36 10.78 23.07
C GLY A 321 26.26 11.52 23.86
N TYR A 322 25.32 12.18 23.18
CA TYR A 322 24.27 12.95 23.82
C TYR A 322 23.05 12.07 24.16
N GLN A 323 22.59 12.13 25.41
CA GLN A 323 21.46 11.31 25.89
C GLN A 323 20.17 11.54 25.09
N HIS A 324 19.86 12.80 24.74
CA HIS A 324 18.67 13.11 23.94
C HIS A 324 18.74 12.56 22.49
N VAL A 325 19.94 12.24 21.99
CA VAL A 325 20.12 11.58 20.68
C VAL A 325 19.87 10.09 20.82
N GLN A 326 20.43 9.48 21.87
CA GLN A 326 20.22 8.07 22.20
C GLN A 326 18.74 7.76 22.46
N GLU A 327 18.05 8.63 23.19
CA GLU A 327 16.60 8.55 23.43
C GLU A 327 15.82 8.49 22.12
N LYS A 328 16.11 9.38 21.16
CA LYS A 328 15.41 9.41 19.87
C LYS A 328 15.67 8.18 19.02
N ALA A 329 16.91 7.70 18.99
CA ALA A 329 17.21 6.43 18.33
C ALA A 329 16.46 5.27 19.02
N ALA A 330 16.40 5.27 20.35
CA ALA A 330 15.67 4.27 21.13
C ALA A 330 14.16 4.29 20.86
N GLU A 331 13.53 5.45 20.65
CA GLU A 331 12.12 5.54 20.23
C GLU A 331 11.84 4.71 18.96
N ILE A 332 12.75 4.76 17.97
CA ILE A 332 12.62 4.00 16.71
C ILE A 332 12.87 2.52 16.95
N ILE A 333 13.86 2.16 17.78
CA ILE A 333 14.16 0.76 18.15
C ILE A 333 12.95 0.13 18.85
N VAL A 334 12.35 0.82 19.83
CA VAL A 334 11.16 0.34 20.54
C VAL A 334 10.00 0.12 19.57
N ALA A 335 9.78 1.06 18.65
CA ALA A 335 8.74 0.92 17.63
C ALA A 335 9.00 -0.27 16.70
N LEU A 336 10.24 -0.45 16.23
CA LEU A 336 10.64 -1.57 15.38
C LEU A 336 10.38 -2.92 16.06
N GLU A 337 10.88 -3.10 17.27
CA GLU A 337 10.75 -4.37 18.00
C GLU A 337 9.30 -4.62 18.43
N THR A 338 8.52 -3.57 18.72
CA THR A 338 7.07 -3.68 18.96
C THR A 338 6.34 -4.19 17.71
N MET A 339 6.64 -3.63 16.53
CA MET A 339 6.02 -4.07 15.28
C MET A 339 6.39 -5.53 14.93
N LYS A 340 7.64 -5.95 15.16
CA LYS A 340 8.07 -7.34 15.01
C LYS A 340 7.33 -8.28 15.96
N ALA A 341 7.25 -7.91 17.24
CA ALA A 341 6.54 -8.70 18.25
C ALA A 341 5.05 -8.87 17.90
N LEU A 342 4.39 -7.79 17.45
CA LEU A 342 2.98 -7.85 17.04
C LEU A 342 2.78 -8.71 15.79
N LEU A 343 3.68 -8.63 14.80
CA LEU A 343 3.60 -9.49 13.62
C LEU A 343 3.74 -10.97 13.98
N PHE A 344 4.74 -11.31 14.81
CA PHE A 344 4.96 -12.70 15.22
C PHE A 344 3.82 -13.22 16.11
N LYS A 345 3.30 -12.40 17.03
CA LYS A 345 2.13 -12.75 17.82
C LYS A 345 0.92 -13.02 16.90
N ALA A 346 0.72 -12.21 15.86
CA ALA A 346 -0.37 -12.42 14.91
C ALA A 346 -0.26 -13.76 14.15
N GLU A 347 0.97 -14.18 13.82
CA GLU A 347 1.23 -15.48 13.19
C GLU A 347 1.07 -16.65 14.18
N MET A 348 1.56 -16.49 15.41
CA MET A 348 1.50 -17.52 16.46
C MET A 348 0.07 -17.80 16.94
N GLU A 349 -0.78 -16.76 16.98
CA GLU A 349 -2.18 -16.88 17.38
C GLU A 349 -3.13 -17.05 16.20
N ALA A 350 -2.60 -17.30 15.00
CA ALA A 350 -3.38 -17.56 13.81
C ALA A 350 -4.32 -18.76 14.02
N ARG A 351 -5.50 -18.70 13.39
CA ARG A 351 -6.50 -19.76 13.44
C ARG A 351 -7.07 -20.03 12.07
N ALA A 352 -7.42 -21.29 11.82
CA ALA A 352 -8.23 -21.63 10.66
C ALA A 352 -9.60 -20.97 10.77
N ASP A 353 -10.05 -20.32 9.70
CA ASP A 353 -11.43 -19.85 9.58
C ASP A 353 -12.39 -20.99 9.21
N GLU A 354 -13.67 -20.64 9.08
CA GLU A 354 -14.74 -21.59 8.74
C GLU A 354 -14.58 -22.24 7.35
N TRP A 355 -13.78 -21.64 6.47
CA TRP A 355 -13.43 -22.16 5.14
C TRP A 355 -12.07 -22.88 5.12
N GLY A 356 -11.48 -23.07 6.31
CA GLY A 356 -10.24 -23.78 6.52
C GLY A 356 -9.00 -23.02 6.04
N TYR A 357 -9.03 -21.70 5.91
CA TYR A 357 -7.84 -20.88 5.65
C TYR A 357 -7.22 -20.38 6.96
N MET A 358 -5.91 -20.47 7.08
CA MET A 358 -5.18 -19.98 8.26
C MET A 358 -5.13 -18.46 8.24
N ARG A 359 -5.90 -17.81 9.10
CA ARG A 359 -5.92 -16.34 9.23
C ARG A 359 -4.99 -15.90 10.36
N PRO A 360 -4.11 -14.90 10.12
CA PRO A 360 -3.35 -14.30 11.20
C PRO A 360 -4.32 -13.59 12.17
N ASP A 361 -3.93 -13.49 13.44
CA ASP A 361 -4.77 -12.83 14.45
C ASP A 361 -5.01 -11.36 14.08
N GLN A 362 -6.26 -11.09 13.70
CA GLN A 362 -6.67 -9.79 13.18
C GLN A 362 -6.58 -8.70 14.24
N LEU A 363 -6.92 -9.03 15.49
CA LEU A 363 -6.91 -8.05 16.58
C LEU A 363 -5.49 -7.54 16.85
N THR A 364 -4.50 -8.43 16.89
CA THR A 364 -3.09 -8.06 17.04
C THR A 364 -2.62 -7.16 15.90
N LEU A 365 -3.01 -7.47 14.66
CA LEU A 365 -2.69 -6.65 13.50
C LEU A 365 -3.40 -5.28 13.50
N GLN A 366 -4.61 -5.20 14.05
CA GLN A 366 -5.32 -3.93 14.26
C GLN A 366 -4.60 -3.04 15.29
N ILE A 367 -4.02 -3.62 16.35
CA ILE A 367 -3.20 -2.89 17.32
C ILE A 367 -1.98 -2.29 16.61
N ALA A 368 -1.25 -3.09 15.84
CA ALA A 368 -0.10 -2.60 15.05
C ALA A 368 -0.50 -1.47 14.09
N SER A 369 -1.66 -1.61 13.46
CA SER A 369 -2.21 -0.62 12.51
C SER A 369 -2.71 0.67 13.19
N ASN A 370 -3.05 0.64 14.47
CA ASN A 370 -3.38 1.82 15.28
C ASN A 370 -2.12 2.55 15.81
N LEU A 371 -1.02 1.81 16.02
CA LEU A 371 0.24 2.37 16.50
C LEU A 371 1.01 3.09 15.40
N PHE A 372 1.20 2.45 14.24
CA PHE A 372 2.11 2.96 13.21
C PHE A 372 1.81 4.37 12.68
N PRO A 373 0.54 4.76 12.45
CA PRO A 373 0.19 6.13 12.02
C PRO A 373 0.66 7.23 12.98
N LYS A 374 0.85 6.90 14.27
CA LYS A 374 1.38 7.81 15.29
C LYS A 374 2.90 7.82 15.31
N MET A 375 3.52 6.67 15.05
CA MET A 375 4.98 6.49 15.10
C MET A 375 5.69 7.05 13.86
N TYR A 376 5.14 6.84 12.66
CA TYR A 376 5.83 7.24 11.42
C TYR A 376 6.11 8.75 11.32
N PRO A 377 5.15 9.65 11.65
CA PRO A 377 5.46 11.08 11.70
C PRO A 377 6.54 11.42 12.74
N ARG A 378 6.54 10.74 13.89
CA ARG A 378 7.59 10.92 14.91
C ARG A 378 8.96 10.50 14.37
N PHE A 379 9.04 9.48 13.52
CA PHE A 379 10.30 9.11 12.86
C PHE A 379 10.82 10.23 11.95
N THR A 380 9.94 10.83 11.15
CA THR A 380 10.32 11.97 10.29
C THR A 380 10.78 13.16 11.12
N GLU A 381 10.10 13.43 12.24
CA GLU A 381 10.49 14.47 13.19
C GLU A 381 11.86 14.18 13.82
N ILE A 382 12.14 12.93 14.21
CA ILE A 382 13.45 12.53 14.75
C ILE A 382 14.56 12.79 13.74
N ILE A 383 14.36 12.43 12.47
CA ILE A 383 15.33 12.73 11.39
C ILE A 383 15.57 14.24 11.30
N GLN A 384 14.50 15.05 11.35
CA GLN A 384 14.60 16.51 11.30
C GLN A 384 15.36 17.09 12.50
N LEU A 385 15.05 16.60 13.71
CA LEU A 385 15.68 17.06 14.96
C LEU A 385 17.17 16.70 15.03
N LEU A 386 17.55 15.51 14.54
CA LEU A 386 18.95 15.07 14.53
C LEU A 386 19.74 15.66 13.36
N GLY A 387 19.10 15.83 12.20
CA GLY A 387 19.73 16.37 10.99
C GLY A 387 19.85 17.90 11.00
N ALA A 388 18.91 18.61 11.62
CA ALA A 388 18.87 20.06 11.80
C ALA A 388 19.31 20.84 10.55
N SER A 389 20.25 21.79 10.68
CA SER A 389 20.77 22.59 9.57
C SER A 389 21.51 21.76 8.51
N GLY A 390 21.95 20.55 8.84
CA GLY A 390 22.56 19.63 7.89
C GLY A 390 21.59 19.21 6.78
N LEU A 391 20.28 19.17 7.05
CA LEU A 391 19.25 18.88 6.05
C LEU A 391 18.99 20.06 5.09
N MET A 392 19.40 21.27 5.46
CA MET A 392 19.35 22.45 4.58
C MET A 392 20.67 22.64 3.81
N THR A 393 21.77 22.15 4.37
CA THR A 393 23.11 22.30 3.80
C THR A 393 23.43 21.15 2.86
N ILE A 394 22.63 21.04 1.80
CA ILE A 394 22.66 19.93 0.84
C ILE A 394 22.90 20.38 -0.61
N PRO A 395 24.10 20.88 -0.99
CA PRO A 395 24.42 21.13 -2.39
C PRO A 395 24.20 19.89 -3.27
N THR A 396 23.98 20.12 -4.56
CA THR A 396 23.69 19.03 -5.50
C THR A 396 24.94 18.20 -5.80
N GLY A 397 24.74 16.98 -6.29
CA GLY A 397 25.84 16.11 -6.73
C GLY A 397 26.71 16.77 -7.80
N THR A 398 26.13 17.59 -8.66
CA THR A 398 26.85 18.37 -9.68
C THR A 398 27.79 19.42 -9.07
N SER A 399 27.50 19.95 -7.87
CA SER A 399 28.41 20.88 -7.20
C SER A 399 29.76 20.23 -6.84
N PHE A 400 29.76 18.92 -6.53
CA PHE A 400 30.99 18.15 -6.26
C PHE A 400 31.85 17.90 -7.51
N GLN A 401 31.34 18.23 -8.70
CA GLN A 401 32.06 18.14 -9.98
C GLN A 401 32.53 19.51 -10.49
N SER A 402 32.28 20.57 -9.73
CA SER A 402 32.54 21.95 -10.13
C SER A 402 33.85 22.51 -9.54
N GLY A 403 34.19 23.75 -9.90
CA GLY A 403 35.40 24.44 -9.39
C GLY A 403 35.43 24.63 -7.87
N ILE A 404 34.27 24.56 -7.19
CA ILE A 404 34.16 24.69 -5.72
C ILE A 404 34.31 23.36 -4.97
N LYS A 405 34.64 22.26 -5.66
CA LYS A 405 34.77 20.92 -5.04
C LYS A 405 35.62 20.92 -3.78
N LYS A 406 36.77 21.60 -3.79
CA LYS A 406 37.69 21.66 -2.63
C LYS A 406 37.03 22.28 -1.41
N ASP A 407 36.21 23.32 -1.60
CA ASP A 407 35.47 23.96 -0.51
C ASP A 407 34.42 23.01 0.05
N LEU A 408 33.70 22.28 -0.82
CA LEU A 408 32.73 21.27 -0.38
C LEU A 408 33.40 20.13 0.40
N GLU A 409 34.53 19.63 -0.07
CA GLU A 409 35.31 18.60 0.62
C GLU A 409 35.81 19.08 1.98
N GLN A 410 36.23 20.34 2.08
CA GLN A 410 36.73 20.93 3.32
C GLN A 410 35.62 21.22 4.33
N TYR A 411 34.52 21.84 3.89
CA TYR A 411 33.51 22.39 4.81
C TYR A 411 32.30 21.48 5.06
N LEU A 412 32.08 20.46 4.22
CA LEU A 412 30.95 19.53 4.36
C LEU A 412 31.36 18.11 4.76
N GLN A 413 32.59 17.92 5.26
CA GLN A 413 33.03 16.65 5.84
C GLN A 413 32.23 16.26 7.08
N GLY A 414 32.08 14.96 7.31
CA GLY A 414 31.56 14.41 8.57
C GLY A 414 32.71 14.08 9.53
N ALA A 415 32.37 13.84 10.79
CA ALA A 415 33.32 13.34 11.79
C ALA A 415 33.88 11.95 11.42
N SER A 416 33.07 11.11 10.77
CA SER A 416 33.44 9.74 10.38
C SER A 416 33.38 9.46 8.88
N ARG A 417 33.02 10.45 8.06
CA ARG A 417 32.75 10.29 6.61
C ARG A 417 33.32 11.45 5.80
N LYS A 418 33.69 11.18 4.54
CA LYS A 418 34.04 12.22 3.57
C LYS A 418 32.80 13.06 3.23
N ALA A 419 33.02 14.27 2.72
CA ALA A 419 31.94 15.21 2.42
C ALA A 419 30.87 14.65 1.46
N GLU A 420 31.29 13.91 0.43
CA GLU A 420 30.36 13.31 -0.53
C GLU A 420 29.49 12.22 0.10
N ASP A 421 30.05 11.37 0.95
CA ASP A 421 29.30 10.32 1.65
C ASP A 421 28.33 10.91 2.67
N ARG A 422 28.79 11.93 3.43
CA ARG A 422 27.91 12.72 4.28
C ARG A 422 26.77 13.32 3.46
N MET A 423 27.06 13.88 2.29
CA MET A 423 26.03 14.47 1.44
C MET A 423 24.97 13.46 1.02
N LYS A 424 25.38 12.25 0.58
CA LYS A 424 24.44 11.17 0.21
C LYS A 424 23.50 10.81 1.36
N ILE A 425 24.03 10.70 2.58
CA ILE A 425 23.24 10.40 3.79
C ILE A 425 22.23 11.52 4.07
N PHE A 426 22.66 12.78 4.03
CA PHE A 426 21.78 13.92 4.31
C PHE A 426 20.76 14.16 3.20
N ARG A 427 21.09 13.89 1.93
CA ARG A 427 20.15 13.88 0.80
C ARG A 427 19.08 12.80 0.97
N LEU A 428 19.47 11.60 1.38
CA LEU A 428 18.53 10.53 1.71
C LEU A 428 17.61 10.90 2.88
N ALA A 429 18.18 11.46 3.95
CA ALA A 429 17.43 11.90 5.11
C ALA A 429 16.45 13.05 4.78
N TRP A 430 16.85 13.98 3.91
CA TRP A 430 15.98 15.04 3.43
C TRP A 430 14.85 14.50 2.55
N ASP A 431 15.16 13.58 1.61
CA ASP A 431 14.17 13.07 0.66
C ASP A 431 13.09 12.22 1.34
N ILE A 432 13.38 11.57 2.47
CA ILE A 432 12.36 10.83 3.25
C ILE A 432 11.56 11.72 4.21
N SER A 433 12.08 12.89 4.62
CA SER A 433 11.49 13.66 5.73
C SER A 433 11.04 15.08 5.39
N MET A 434 11.47 15.65 4.27
CA MET A 434 11.26 17.06 3.93
C MET A 434 10.84 17.31 2.48
N SER A 435 11.16 16.42 1.53
CA SER A 435 10.74 16.57 0.14
C SER A 435 9.24 16.33 -0.03
N SER A 436 8.66 16.72 -1.18
CA SER A 436 7.25 16.41 -1.50
C SER A 436 6.95 14.91 -1.42
N PHE A 437 7.91 14.06 -1.82
CA PHE A 437 7.83 12.61 -1.64
C PHE A 437 7.80 12.21 -0.17
N GLY A 438 8.74 12.69 0.66
CA GLY A 438 8.77 12.38 2.10
C GLY A 438 7.53 12.87 2.87
N ALA A 439 7.02 14.05 2.52
CA ALA A 439 5.78 14.59 3.06
C ALA A 439 4.56 13.73 2.65
N ARG A 440 4.50 13.30 1.39
CA ARG A 440 3.48 12.36 0.90
C ARG A 440 3.56 11.03 1.64
N GLU A 441 4.74 10.47 1.86
CA GLU A 441 4.93 9.23 2.63
C GLU A 441 4.42 9.36 4.08
N THR A 442 4.58 10.53 4.67
CA THR A 442 4.04 10.82 6.02
C THR A 442 2.52 10.84 6.02
N LEU A 443 1.90 11.51 5.04
CA LEU A 443 0.45 11.53 4.89
C LEU A 443 -0.11 10.14 4.56
N TYR A 444 0.61 9.40 3.72
CA TYR A 444 0.29 8.03 3.35
C TYR A 444 0.24 7.13 4.57
N GLU A 445 1.28 7.09 5.41
CA GLU A 445 1.29 6.21 6.59
C GLU A 445 0.26 6.63 7.66
N ARG A 446 -0.17 7.90 7.68
CA ARG A 446 -1.28 8.35 8.53
C ARG A 446 -2.63 7.77 8.13
N PHE A 447 -2.91 7.72 6.83
CA PHE A 447 -4.26 7.44 6.31
C PHE A 447 -4.36 6.19 5.43
N PHE A 448 -3.28 5.43 5.28
CA PHE A 448 -3.20 4.24 4.43
C PHE A 448 -4.39 3.27 4.63
N PHE A 449 -4.76 3.01 5.89
CA PHE A 449 -5.86 2.11 6.26
C PHE A 449 -7.16 2.86 6.61
N GLY A 450 -7.21 4.16 6.33
CA GLY A 450 -8.31 5.04 6.67
C GLY A 450 -8.00 5.98 7.84
N ASP A 451 -9.03 6.69 8.29
CA ASP A 451 -8.94 7.65 9.39
C ASP A 451 -8.56 6.97 10.72
N PRO A 452 -7.43 7.35 11.37
CA PRO A 452 -7.03 6.82 12.67
C PRO A 452 -8.09 6.92 13.76
N ILE A 453 -8.96 7.93 13.74
CA ILE A 453 -10.05 8.05 14.72
C ILE A 453 -11.06 6.93 14.54
N ARG A 454 -11.47 6.68 13.29
CA ARG A 454 -12.39 5.58 12.97
C ARG A 454 -11.77 4.23 13.30
N LEU A 455 -10.48 4.03 13.03
CA LEU A 455 -9.75 2.79 13.37
C LEU A 455 -9.70 2.56 14.89
N ALA A 456 -9.47 3.62 15.68
CA ALA A 456 -9.48 3.54 17.14
C ALA A 456 -10.88 3.24 17.69
N SER A 457 -11.93 3.88 17.14
CA SER A 457 -13.31 3.58 17.50
C SER A 457 -13.70 2.14 17.16
N GLN A 458 -13.30 1.64 15.99
CA GLN A 458 -13.53 0.25 15.61
C GLN A 458 -12.87 -0.71 16.59
N LEU A 459 -11.60 -0.48 16.96
CA LEU A 459 -10.90 -1.29 17.95
C LEU A 459 -11.61 -1.28 19.30
N TYR A 460 -12.02 -0.10 19.78
CA TYR A 460 -12.77 0.03 21.04
C TYR A 460 -14.08 -0.78 21.00
N SER A 461 -14.83 -0.68 19.91
CA SER A 461 -16.11 -1.40 19.77
C SER A 461 -15.96 -2.91 19.59
N SER A 462 -14.84 -3.39 19.04
CA SER A 462 -14.62 -4.82 18.79
C SER A 462 -13.87 -5.56 19.91
N TYR A 463 -13.22 -4.84 20.83
CA TYR A 463 -12.43 -5.46 21.90
C TYR A 463 -13.33 -5.97 23.02
N ASP A 464 -13.16 -7.23 23.45
CA ASP A 464 -13.92 -7.75 24.57
C ASP A 464 -13.39 -7.19 25.91
N LEU A 465 -14.02 -6.13 26.39
CA LEU A 465 -13.65 -5.46 27.64
C LEU A 465 -14.28 -6.13 28.87
N LYS A 466 -15.26 -7.02 28.70
CA LYS A 466 -16.05 -7.59 29.78
C LYS A 466 -15.21 -8.37 30.82
N PRO A 467 -14.22 -9.19 30.45
CA PRO A 467 -13.38 -9.89 31.42
C PRO A 467 -12.63 -8.95 32.37
N TYR A 468 -12.18 -7.79 31.88
CA TYR A 468 -11.42 -6.84 32.68
C TYR A 468 -12.33 -6.03 33.61
N VAL A 469 -13.52 -5.66 33.15
CA VAL A 469 -14.55 -5.02 33.99
C VAL A 469 -15.00 -5.98 35.08
N ASN A 470 -15.32 -7.23 34.74
CA ASN A 470 -15.70 -8.26 35.71
C ASN A 470 -14.63 -8.48 36.80
N CYS A 471 -13.34 -8.35 36.46
CA CYS A 471 -12.25 -8.43 37.43
C CYS A 471 -12.30 -7.29 38.45
N VAL A 472 -12.58 -6.06 38.01
CA VAL A 472 -12.78 -4.90 38.89
C VAL A 472 -14.03 -5.06 39.74
N ASP A 473 -15.14 -5.47 39.13
CA ASP A 473 -16.41 -5.68 39.83
C ASP A 473 -16.26 -6.75 40.91
N SER A 474 -15.59 -7.86 40.59
CA SER A 474 -15.29 -8.94 41.55
C SER A 474 -14.40 -8.45 42.69
N TYR A 475 -13.41 -7.58 42.41
CA TYR A 475 -12.54 -7.01 43.44
C TYR A 475 -13.28 -6.06 44.39
N LEU A 476 -14.25 -5.32 43.86
CA LEU A 476 -15.04 -4.34 44.62
C LEU A 476 -16.34 -4.94 45.22
N ASN A 477 -16.64 -6.21 44.95
CA ASN A 477 -17.93 -6.85 45.25
C ASN A 477 -19.12 -6.05 44.68
N ILE A 478 -18.98 -5.55 43.44
CA ILE A 478 -20.07 -4.91 42.71
C ILE A 478 -20.84 -6.02 41.98
N ASP A 479 -22.12 -6.19 42.31
CA ASP A 479 -22.99 -7.07 41.53
C ASP A 479 -23.20 -6.45 40.14
N PRO A 480 -22.98 -7.21 39.04
CA PRO A 480 -23.27 -6.70 37.72
C PRO A 480 -24.77 -6.36 37.64
N LEU A 481 -25.08 -5.12 37.23
CA LEU A 481 -26.45 -4.67 37.03
C LEU A 481 -27.18 -5.66 36.10
N SER A 482 -28.30 -6.21 36.58
CA SER A 482 -29.14 -7.21 35.91
C SER A 482 -29.70 -6.75 34.58
#